data_AF-A0A2V8YRA3-F1
#
_entry.id   AF-A0A2V8YRA3-F1
#
_cell.length_a   1.000
_cell.length_b   1.000
_cell.length_c   1.000
_cell.angle_alpha   90.00
_cell.angle_beta   90.00
_cell.angle_gamma   90.00
#
_symmetry.space_group_name_H-M   'P 1'
#
loop_
_entity.id
_entity.type
_entity.pdbx_description
1 polymer ?
#
loop_
_entity_poly.entity_id
_entity_poly.type
_entity_poly.pdbx_seq_one_letter_code
_entity_poly.pdbx_strand_id
1 'polypeptide(L)'
;MNSSISGLFLAATIELTADERKKLEALHREMVESEQSQTRAEHDWRDCKYQLVVDHLGNSATGGYSDVTLSTGKVVRIPAPWNGDLLFTNDFKSAFPLNF
;
A
#
# COMPACT_ATOMS: atom_id res chain seq x y z
N MET A 1 13.38 -20.43 39.06
CA MET A 1 12.92 -19.07 39.38
C MET A 1 13.03 -18.22 38.12
N ASN A 2 11.90 -17.84 37.53
CA ASN A 2 11.66 -16.49 37.00
C ASN A 2 10.22 -16.47 36.47
N SER A 3 9.30 -16.05 37.34
CA SER A 3 7.94 -15.68 36.93
C SER A 3 8.04 -14.41 36.11
N SER A 4 7.79 -14.52 34.80
CA SER A 4 7.54 -13.36 33.96
C SER A 4 6.23 -12.72 34.43
N ILE A 5 6.35 -11.53 35.00
CA ILE A 5 5.25 -10.68 35.42
C ILE A 5 4.39 -10.40 34.19
N SER A 6 3.22 -11.03 34.11
CA SER A 6 2.15 -10.58 33.22
C SER A 6 1.73 -9.21 33.72
N GLY A 7 2.21 -8.15 33.06
CA GLY A 7 1.85 -6.78 33.38
C GLY A 7 0.33 -6.61 33.29
N LEU A 8 -0.32 -6.50 34.44
CA LEU A 8 -1.70 -6.05 34.54
C LEU A 8 -1.73 -4.59 34.08
N PHE A 9 -2.22 -4.34 32.86
CA PHE A 9 -2.51 -2.99 32.42
C PHE A 9 -3.72 -2.48 33.20
N LEU A 10 -3.48 -1.69 34.24
CA LEU A 10 -4.53 -0.88 34.86
C LEU A 10 -4.85 0.27 33.87
N ALA A 11 -5.92 0.10 33.09
CA ALA A 11 -6.43 1.19 32.25
C ALA A 11 -7.35 2.07 33.09
N ALA A 12 -7.02 3.36 33.22
CA ALA A 12 -7.98 4.34 33.70
C ALA A 12 -9.04 4.58 32.61
N THR A 13 -10.32 4.35 32.93
CA THR A 13 -11.43 4.51 32.00
C THR A 13 -12.28 5.72 32.37
N ILE A 14 -12.77 6.44 31.36
CA ILE A 14 -13.79 7.48 31.51
C ILE A 14 -15.08 6.95 30.88
N GLU A 15 -16.21 7.14 31.55
CA GLU A 15 -17.51 6.73 31.02
C GLU A 15 -17.98 7.77 29.99
N LEU A 16 -18.23 7.30 28.76
CA LEU A 16 -18.78 8.13 27.69
C LEU A 16 -20.30 8.17 27.80
N THR A 17 -20.89 9.33 27.52
CA THR A 17 -22.33 9.42 27.27
C THR A 17 -22.71 8.61 26.02
N ALA A 18 -24.01 8.27 25.89
CA ALA A 18 -24.50 7.55 24.72
C ALA A 18 -24.21 8.28 23.40
N ASP A 19 -24.30 9.61 23.40
CA ASP A 19 -24.06 10.44 22.21
C ASP A 19 -22.57 10.50 21.84
N GLU A 20 -21.68 10.63 22.83
CA GLU A 20 -20.22 10.61 22.61
C GLU A 20 -19.76 9.25 22.07
N ARG A 21 -20.28 8.16 22.65
CA ARG A 21 -20.01 6.81 22.17
C ARG A 21 -20.47 6.63 20.73
N LYS A 22 -21.70 7.04 20.42
CA LYS A 22 -22.24 6.96 19.05
C LYS A 22 -21.41 7.76 18.06
N LYS A 23 -20.96 8.96 18.44
CA LYS A 23 -20.07 9.80 17.63
C LYS A 23 -18.71 9.13 17.40
N LEU A 24 -18.11 8.57 18.45
CA LEU A 24 -16.82 7.89 18.35
C LEU A 24 -16.91 6.64 17.46
N GLU A 25 -17.96 5.83 17.61
CA GLU A 25 -18.20 4.65 16.78
C GLU A 25 -18.42 5.02 15.30
N ALA A 26 -19.07 6.15 15.02
CA ALA A 26 -19.22 6.67 13.67
C ALA A 26 -17.87 7.10 13.07
N LEU A 27 -17.10 7.91 13.80
CA LEU A 27 -15.78 8.37 13.35
C LEU A 27 -14.79 7.21 13.14
N HIS A 28 -14.80 6.22 14.03
CA HIS A 28 -13.95 5.03 13.89
C HIS A 28 -14.30 4.25 12.62
N ARG A 29 -15.60 4.13 12.29
CA ARG A 29 -16.05 3.49 11.06
C ARG A 29 -15.58 4.25 9.82
N GLU A 30 -15.76 5.57 9.80
CA GLU A 30 -15.29 6.43 8.70
C GLU A 30 -13.77 6.31 8.51
N MET A 31 -13.00 6.29 9.60
CA MET A 31 -11.55 6.08 9.56
C MET A 31 -11.19 4.74 8.92
N VAL A 32 -11.80 3.64 9.36
CA VAL A 32 -11.55 2.31 8.80
C VAL A 32 -11.95 2.22 7.32
N GLU A 33 -13.08 2.80 6.92
CA GLU A 33 -13.52 2.84 5.53
C GLU A 33 -12.56 3.67 4.66
N SER A 34 -12.03 4.77 5.20
CA SER A 34 -11.02 5.60 4.54
C SER A 34 -9.69 4.85 4.35
N GLU A 35 -9.19 4.17 5.38
CA GLU A 35 -7.96 3.36 5.31
C GLU A 35 -8.06 2.23 4.27
N GLN A 36 -9.21 1.56 4.21
CA GLN A 36 -9.47 0.55 3.19
C GLN A 36 -9.50 1.15 1.78
N SER A 37 -10.13 2.32 1.62
CA SER A 37 -10.19 3.04 0.35
C SER A 37 -8.80 3.50 -0.11
N GLN A 38 -7.98 4.03 0.81
CA GLN A 38 -6.60 4.40 0.54
C GLN A 38 -5.77 3.20 0.11
N THR A 39 -5.83 2.11 0.86
CA THR A 39 -5.09 0.87 0.55
C THR A 39 -5.45 0.36 -0.85
N ARG A 40 -6.74 0.39 -1.20
CA ARG A 40 -7.21 0.02 -2.54
C ARG A 40 -6.68 0.95 -3.61
N ALA A 41 -6.73 2.27 -3.39
CA ALA A 41 -6.23 3.26 -4.33
C ALA A 41 -4.71 3.10 -4.57
N GLU A 42 -3.93 2.80 -3.53
CA GLU A 42 -2.49 2.53 -3.63
C GLU A 42 -2.20 1.26 -4.45
N HIS A 43 -3.01 0.22 -4.27
CA HIS A 43 -2.93 -1.00 -5.06
C HIS A 43 -3.29 -0.77 -6.53
N ASP A 44 -4.42 -0.11 -6.80
CA ASP A 44 -4.87 0.20 -8.16
C ASP A 44 -3.84 1.10 -8.88
N TRP A 45 -3.27 2.07 -8.16
CA TRP A 45 -2.19 2.93 -8.65
C TRP A 45 -0.94 2.13 -9.02
N ARG A 46 -0.48 1.26 -8.12
CA ARG A 46 0.70 0.41 -8.36
C ARG A 46 0.48 -0.54 -9.54
N ASP A 47 -0.70 -1.16 -9.64
CA ASP A 47 -1.01 -2.07 -10.72
C ASP A 47 -1.04 -1.36 -12.07
N CYS A 48 -1.62 -0.16 -12.12
CA CYS A 48 -1.61 0.70 -13.30
C CYS A 48 -0.17 1.01 -13.75
N LYS A 49 0.72 1.35 -12.82
CA LYS A 49 2.15 1.58 -13.11
C LYS A 49 2.79 0.38 -13.80
N TYR A 50 2.63 -0.79 -13.22
CA TYR A 50 3.24 -2.00 -13.75
C TYR A 50 2.68 -2.35 -15.13
N GLN A 51 1.36 -2.21 -15.32
CA GLN A 51 0.75 -2.45 -16.63
C GLN A 51 1.28 -1.48 -17.70
N LEU A 52 1.40 -0.18 -17.38
CA LEU A 52 1.97 0.81 -18.29
C LEU A 52 3.41 0.49 -18.71
N VAL A 53 4.25 0.05 -17.77
CA VAL A 53 5.63 -0.36 -18.06
C VAL A 53 5.66 -1.55 -19.00
N VAL A 54 4.84 -2.58 -18.76
CA VAL A 54 4.74 -3.73 -19.65
C VAL A 54 4.28 -3.33 -21.05
N ASP A 55 3.26 -2.48 -21.13
CA ASP A 55 2.67 -2.08 -22.42
C ASP A 55 3.67 -1.26 -23.27
N HIS A 56 4.52 -0.45 -22.64
CA HIS A 56 5.48 0.42 -23.35
C HIS A 56 6.83 -0.24 -23.63
N LEU A 57 7.33 -1.08 -22.73
CA LEU A 57 8.66 -1.68 -22.87
C LEU A 57 8.60 -3.11 -23.44
N GLY A 58 7.44 -3.75 -23.37
CA GLY A 58 7.27 -5.15 -23.76
C GLY A 58 8.19 -6.10 -23.00
N ASN A 59 8.46 -7.26 -23.59
CA ASN A 59 9.45 -8.22 -23.10
C ASN A 59 10.87 -7.83 -23.54
N SER A 60 11.32 -6.61 -23.24
CA SER A 60 12.68 -6.19 -23.58
C SER A 60 13.69 -7.17 -22.94
N ALA A 61 14.45 -7.86 -23.80
CA ALA A 61 15.22 -9.05 -23.44
C ALA A 61 16.63 -8.75 -22.88
N THR A 62 16.94 -7.47 -22.66
CA THR A 62 18.32 -7.01 -22.44
C THR A 62 18.75 -6.93 -20.98
N GLY A 63 17.93 -7.41 -20.03
CA GLY A 63 18.26 -7.39 -18.60
C GLY A 63 17.48 -8.41 -17.76
N GLY A 64 17.68 -8.36 -16.44
CA GLY A 64 16.88 -9.12 -15.48
C GLY A 64 15.42 -8.66 -15.46
N TYR A 65 14.56 -9.48 -14.86
CA TYR A 65 13.14 -9.16 -14.70
C TYR A 65 12.64 -9.60 -13.32
N SER A 66 11.53 -9.00 -12.89
CA SER A 66 10.74 -9.49 -11.76
C SER A 66 9.34 -9.84 -12.23
N ASP A 67 8.83 -10.99 -11.79
CA ASP A 67 7.42 -11.33 -11.94
C ASP A 67 6.64 -10.70 -10.78
N VAL A 68 5.65 -9.88 -11.12
CA VAL A 68 4.78 -9.17 -10.17
C VAL A 68 3.36 -9.68 -10.33
N THR A 69 2.72 -10.04 -9.21
CA THR A 69 1.30 -10.37 -9.21
C THR A 69 0.50 -9.11 -8.94
N LEU A 70 -0.32 -8.71 -9.92
CA LEU A 70 -1.24 -7.60 -9.77
C LEU A 70 -2.37 -7.97 -8.79
N SER A 71 -3.07 -6.98 -8.26
CA SER A 71 -4.21 -7.17 -7.35
C SER A 71 -5.36 -7.94 -8.00
N THR A 72 -5.40 -8.01 -9.34
CA THR A 72 -6.33 -8.85 -10.11
C THR A 72 -5.95 -10.34 -10.15
N GLY A 73 -4.77 -10.71 -9.64
CA GLY A 73 -4.20 -12.05 -9.74
C GLY A 73 -3.43 -12.32 -11.04
N LYS A 74 -3.44 -11.38 -12.00
CA LYS A 74 -2.62 -11.47 -13.22
C LYS A 74 -1.15 -11.32 -12.85
N VAL A 75 -0.31 -12.24 -13.32
CA VAL A 75 1.15 -12.11 -13.23
C VAL A 75 1.67 -11.36 -14.46
N VAL A 76 2.51 -10.36 -14.22
CA VAL A 76 3.17 -9.57 -15.26
C VAL A 76 4.68 -9.57 -15.04
N ARG A 77 5.44 -9.52 -16.14
CA ARG A 77 6.90 -9.48 -16.10
C ARG A 77 7.39 -8.06 -16.29
N ILE A 78 8.07 -7.52 -15.28
CA ILE A 78 8.60 -6.16 -15.31
C ILE A 78 10.11 -6.20 -15.57
N PRO A 79 10.60 -5.64 -16.69
CA PRO A 79 12.04 -5.61 -16.96
C PRO A 79 12.75 -4.65 -16.02
N ALA A 80 13.97 -5.00 -15.62
CA ALA A 80 14.86 -4.07 -14.92
C ALA A 80 15.20 -2.87 -15.84
N PRO A 81 15.37 -1.66 -15.27
CA PRO A 81 15.31 -1.35 -13.85
C PRO A 81 13.90 -0.96 -13.34
N TRP A 82 12.88 -1.08 -14.20
CA TRP A 82 11.50 -0.61 -13.95
C TRP A 82 10.72 -1.44 -12.91
N ASN A 83 11.33 -2.51 -12.40
CA ASN A 83 10.82 -3.34 -11.32
C ASN A 83 11.00 -2.73 -9.91
N GLY A 84 11.65 -1.57 -9.79
CA GLY A 84 11.84 -0.82 -8.54
C GLY A 84 10.82 0.31 -8.30
N ASP A 85 11.21 1.30 -7.48
CA ASP A 85 10.39 2.48 -7.19
C ASP A 85 10.29 3.42 -8.40
N LEU A 86 9.32 3.12 -9.26
CA LEU A 86 8.94 3.99 -10.36
C LEU A 86 8.42 5.32 -9.82
N LEU A 87 9.11 6.39 -10.20
CA LEU A 87 8.71 7.75 -9.93
C LEU A 87 7.85 8.26 -11.07
N PHE A 88 6.72 8.86 -10.74
CA PHE A 88 6.03 9.74 -11.67
C PHE A 88 6.51 11.16 -11.43
N THR A 89 6.91 11.80 -12.51
CA THR A 89 7.15 13.25 -12.51
C THR A 89 5.82 14.00 -12.36
N ASN A 90 5.87 15.27 -11.96
CA ASN A 90 4.66 16.11 -11.82
C ASN A 90 3.84 16.27 -13.12
N ASP A 91 4.42 15.91 -14.28
CA ASP A 91 3.77 15.84 -15.59
C ASP A 91 3.34 14.41 -15.99
N PHE A 92 3.21 13.49 -15.03
CA PHE A 92 2.72 12.11 -15.21
C PHE A 92 3.56 11.25 -16.18
N LYS A 93 4.87 11.50 -16.28
CA LYS A 93 5.78 10.60 -17.00
C LYS A 93 6.37 9.56 -16.06
N SER A 94 6.48 8.32 -16.53
CA SER A 94 7.21 7.27 -15.81
C SER A 94 8.71 7.49 -15.97
N ALA A 95 9.41 7.68 -14.85
CA ALA A 95 10.86 7.80 -14.81
C ALA A 95 11.45 6.74 -13.90
N PHE A 96 12.55 6.13 -14.34
CA PHE A 96 13.39 5.34 -13.46
C PHE A 96 14.54 6.22 -12.95
N PRO A 97 14.71 6.42 -11.64
CA PRO A 97 15.84 7.17 -11.12
C PRO A 97 17.13 6.38 -11.36
N LEU A 98 17.89 6.80 -12.36
CA LEU A 98 19.28 6.39 -12.53
C LEU A 98 20.09 7.13 -11.48
N ASN A 99 20.23 6.56 -10.29
CA ASN A 99 21.20 7.08 -9.32
C ASN A 99 22.58 7.13 -9.99
N PHE A 100 23.18 8.31 -10.02
CA PHE A 100 24.62 8.52 -10.07
C PHE A 100 25.12 8.73 -8.65
#